data_AF-A0A1F5Y1V4-F1
#
_entry.id   AF-A0A1F5Y1V4-F1
#
_cell.length_a   1.000
_cell.length_b   1.000
_cell.length_c   1.000
_cell.angle_alpha   90.00
_cell.angle_beta   90.00
_cell.angle_gamma   90.00
#
_symmetry.space_group_name_H-M   'P 1'
#
loop_
_entity.id
_entity.type
_entity.pdbx_description
1 polymer ?
#
loop_
_entity_poly.entity_id
_entity_poly.type
_entity_poly.pdbx_seq_one_letter_code
_entity_poly.pdbx_strand_id
1 'polypeptide(L)'
;MRGQLLIQVLVFAAIAILVLVGIASFVSVSIQAGRITVQRELAIEIAEAGIDYYRWHLAHSPNDYQDGTGSAGPYVHNLLDKNGNIVGQYILDIIPPPVGSTLVTITSTGKISANPNLQRKIQTKLAIPSIAKYAVIANAAMRFGAGTEVFGPIHSNGGIRFDGLAHNLVTSSVSSYDDPDHTGGNEFGVHTHVSPTDPLPPAQVPSRPDVFEAGRQFPVPAVDFAGLTADLAQMKADAQTNGKYFAGSGGLGYRIVLKTNDTFDLYRVNSLVSPPS
;
A
#
# COMPACT_ATOMS: atom_id res chain seq x y z
N MET A 1 39.80 60.77 40.84
CA MET A 1 38.68 60.57 39.90
C MET A 1 39.09 60.13 38.48
N ARG A 2 40.32 60.36 37.99
CA ARG A 2 40.72 59.94 36.62
C ARG A 2 41.10 58.45 36.45
N GLY A 3 41.37 57.69 37.52
CA GLY A 3 41.72 56.26 37.46
C GLY A 3 40.52 55.29 37.50
N GLN A 4 39.40 55.67 38.11
CA GLN A 4 38.19 54.81 38.20
C GLN A 4 37.47 54.66 36.86
N LEU A 5 37.49 55.70 36.02
CA LEU A 5 36.93 55.67 34.66
C LEU A 5 37.67 54.66 33.76
N LEU A 6 39.00 54.58 33.87
CA LEU A 6 39.81 53.63 33.10
C LEU A 6 39.47 52.18 33.44
N ILE A 7 39.29 51.86 34.72
CA ILE A 7 38.90 50.51 35.16
C ILE A 7 37.51 50.14 34.65
N GLN A 8 36.54 51.05 34.72
CA GLN A 8 35.19 50.81 34.20
C GLN A 8 35.22 50.55 32.68
N VAL A 9 35.93 51.36 31.89
CA VAL A 9 36.07 51.16 30.44
C VAL A 9 36.70 49.80 30.13
N LEU A 10 37.72 49.39 30.87
CA LEU A 10 38.42 48.11 30.67
C LEU A 10 37.51 46.91 30.97
N VAL A 11 36.71 47.00 32.03
CA VAL A 11 35.71 45.97 32.37
C VAL A 11 34.60 45.90 31.31
N PHE A 12 34.06 47.05 30.88
CA PHE A 12 33.07 47.08 29.81
C PHE A 12 33.61 46.55 28.48
N ALA A 13 34.85 46.87 28.12
CA ALA A 13 35.52 46.34 26.93
C ALA A 13 35.71 44.82 27.03
N ALA A 14 36.13 44.29 28.19
CA ALA A 14 36.28 42.86 28.40
C ALA A 14 34.94 42.12 28.30
N ILE A 15 33.88 42.66 28.89
CA ILE A 15 32.52 42.11 28.78
C ILE A 15 32.04 42.16 27.33
N ALA A 16 32.26 43.27 26.62
CA ALA A 16 31.89 43.40 25.21
C ALA A 16 32.60 42.36 24.34
N ILE A 17 33.89 42.12 24.57
CA ILE A 17 34.66 41.08 23.85
C ILE A 17 34.11 39.68 24.17
N LEU A 18 33.82 39.36 25.43
CA LEU A 18 33.25 38.07 25.82
C LEU A 18 31.88 37.84 25.16
N VAL A 19 31.02 38.86 25.12
CA VAL A 19 29.71 38.79 24.45
C VAL A 19 29.89 38.60 22.94
N LEU A 20 30.81 39.31 22.30
CA LEU A 20 31.09 39.17 20.87
C LEU A 20 31.60 37.76 20.51
N VAL A 21 32.51 37.19 21.32
CA VAL A 21 32.98 35.81 21.13
C VAL A 21 31.85 34.81 21.34
N GLY A 22 30.99 35.02 22.34
CA GLY A 22 29.81 34.21 22.59
C GLY A 22 28.85 34.20 21.39
N ILE A 23 28.55 35.37 20.83
CA ILE A 23 27.68 35.50 19.65
C ILE A 23 28.32 34.83 18.43
N ALA A 24 29.62 35.06 18.17
CA ALA A 24 30.31 34.45 17.03
C ALA A 24 30.32 32.92 17.11
N SER A 25 30.53 32.37 18.31
CA SER A 25 30.45 30.92 18.56
C SER A 25 29.03 30.39 18.33
N PHE A 26 28.02 31.07 18.87
CA PHE A 26 26.61 30.71 18.69
C PHE A 26 26.18 30.70 17.21
N VAL A 27 26.58 31.72 16.44
CA VAL A 27 26.30 31.79 15.00
C VAL A 27 26.95 30.63 14.25
N SER A 28 28.20 30.31 14.54
CA SER A 28 28.91 29.20 13.90
C SER A 28 28.23 27.85 14.16
N VAL A 29 27.86 27.58 15.42
CA VAL A 29 27.12 26.38 15.82
C VAL A 29 25.75 26.34 15.16
N SER A 30 25.04 27.48 15.09
CA SER A 30 23.72 27.57 14.45
C SER A 30 23.78 27.25 12.96
N ILE A 31 24.80 27.73 12.24
CA ILE A 31 25.02 27.42 10.82
C ILE A 31 25.34 25.94 10.63
N GLN A 32 26.20 25.35 11.47
CA GLN A 32 26.52 23.93 11.40
C GLN A 32 25.30 23.06 11.67
N ALA A 33 24.50 23.40 12.69
CA ALA A 33 23.26 22.71 13.00
C ALA A 33 22.27 22.76 11.83
N GLY A 34 22.10 23.94 11.20
CA GLY A 34 21.27 24.10 10.01
C GLY A 34 21.73 23.22 8.84
N ARG A 35 23.04 23.19 8.56
CA ARG A 35 23.62 22.32 7.51
C ARG A 35 23.37 20.85 7.78
N ILE A 36 23.53 20.39 9.03
CA ILE A 36 23.27 19.00 9.40
C ILE A 36 21.80 18.66 9.21
N THR A 37 20.87 19.55 9.55
CA THR A 37 19.44 19.32 9.32
C THR A 37 19.13 19.17 7.83
N VAL A 38 19.64 20.06 6.98
CA VAL A 38 19.47 19.95 5.51
C VAL A 38 20.05 18.62 4.99
N GLN A 39 21.23 18.22 5.46
CA GLN A 39 21.79 16.92 5.11
C GLN A 39 20.95 15.75 5.64
N ARG A 40 20.26 15.88 6.77
CA ARG A 40 19.39 14.80 7.26
C ARG A 40 18.18 14.62 6.37
N GLU A 41 17.55 15.70 5.94
CA GLU A 41 16.41 15.67 5.01
C GLU A 41 16.84 15.09 3.66
N LEU A 42 17.95 15.58 3.10
CA LEU A 42 18.47 15.05 1.84
C LEU A 42 18.78 13.54 1.91
N ALA A 43 19.25 13.03 3.05
CA ALA A 43 19.50 11.60 3.21
C ALA A 43 18.20 10.79 3.25
N ILE A 44 17.11 11.38 3.78
CA ILE A 44 15.76 10.79 3.71
C ILE A 44 15.27 10.78 2.27
N GLU A 45 15.35 11.90 1.55
CA GLU A 45 14.93 12.00 0.14
C GLU A 45 15.68 10.99 -0.74
N ILE A 46 17.00 10.82 -0.55
CA ILE A 46 17.78 9.79 -1.25
C ILE A 46 17.27 8.38 -0.91
N ALA A 47 16.93 8.12 0.35
CA ALA A 47 16.38 6.83 0.75
C ALA A 47 15.00 6.58 0.11
N GLU A 48 14.13 7.60 0.05
CA GLU A 48 12.82 7.54 -0.62
C GLU A 48 12.96 7.25 -2.11
N ALA A 49 13.90 7.91 -2.79
CA ALA A 49 14.20 7.64 -4.20
C ALA A 49 14.54 6.17 -4.45
N GLY A 50 15.26 5.51 -3.53
CA GLY A 50 15.53 4.08 -3.61
C GLY A 50 14.29 3.20 -3.43
N ILE A 51 13.37 3.59 -2.54
CA ILE A 51 12.08 2.88 -2.38
C ILE A 51 11.24 3.01 -3.65
N ASP A 52 11.13 4.22 -4.20
CA ASP A 52 10.33 4.47 -5.40
C ASP A 52 10.91 3.79 -6.64
N TYR A 53 12.24 3.81 -6.79
CA TYR A 53 12.93 3.05 -7.82
C TYR A 53 12.59 1.56 -7.74
N TYR A 54 12.74 0.95 -6.55
CA TYR A 54 12.53 -0.49 -6.44
C TYR A 54 11.05 -0.89 -6.56
N ARG A 55 10.15 0.01 -6.14
CA ARG A 55 8.71 -0.14 -6.41
C ARG A 55 8.41 -0.15 -7.90
N TRP A 56 9.01 0.76 -8.68
CA TRP A 56 8.90 0.77 -10.13
C TRP A 56 9.52 -0.49 -10.75
N HIS A 57 10.67 -0.92 -10.26
CA HIS A 57 11.37 -2.12 -10.72
C HIS A 57 10.50 -3.37 -10.57
N LEU A 58 9.93 -3.60 -9.37
CA LEU A 58 9.02 -4.73 -9.13
C LEU A 58 7.71 -4.64 -9.92
N ALA A 59 7.26 -3.45 -10.31
CA ALA A 59 6.10 -3.31 -11.17
C ALA A 59 6.36 -3.80 -12.62
N HIS A 60 7.62 -3.73 -13.08
CA HIS A 60 8.02 -4.18 -14.42
C HIS A 60 8.64 -5.58 -14.44
N SER A 61 9.31 -5.95 -13.34
CA SER A 61 9.98 -7.24 -13.16
C SER A 61 9.55 -7.86 -11.81
N PRO A 62 8.33 -8.43 -11.71
CA PRO A 62 7.73 -8.83 -10.42
C PRO A 62 8.49 -9.88 -9.62
N ASN A 63 9.30 -10.69 -10.31
CA ASN A 63 10.07 -11.78 -9.72
C ASN A 63 11.55 -11.43 -9.51
N ASP A 64 11.97 -10.22 -9.86
CA ASP A 64 13.37 -9.82 -9.75
C ASP A 64 13.64 -9.12 -8.41
N TYR A 65 13.94 -9.95 -7.41
CA TYR A 65 14.40 -9.50 -6.08
C TYR A 65 15.91 -9.24 -6.03
N GLN A 66 16.59 -9.30 -7.19
CA GLN A 66 18.04 -9.19 -7.33
C GLN A 66 18.50 -8.00 -8.16
N ASP A 67 17.58 -7.07 -8.45
CA ASP A 67 17.89 -5.79 -9.09
C ASP A 67 18.61 -5.96 -10.44
N GLY A 68 18.25 -7.01 -11.17
CA GLY A 68 18.83 -7.37 -12.46
C GLY A 68 20.26 -7.93 -12.40
N THR A 69 20.85 -8.06 -11.21
CA THR A 69 22.26 -8.49 -11.06
C THR A 69 22.44 -10.02 -11.03
N GLY A 70 21.37 -10.76 -10.73
CA GLY A 70 21.44 -12.22 -10.55
C GLY A 70 22.22 -12.66 -9.29
N SER A 71 22.59 -11.73 -8.42
CA SER A 71 23.37 -11.97 -7.20
C SER A 71 22.69 -11.34 -5.99
N ALA A 72 23.06 -11.79 -4.79
CA ALA A 72 22.56 -11.18 -3.56
C ALA A 72 23.15 -9.76 -3.38
N GLY A 73 22.32 -8.84 -2.87
CA GLY A 73 22.69 -7.47 -2.57
C GLY A 73 23.65 -7.32 -1.38
N PRO A 74 23.84 -6.08 -0.88
CA PRO A 74 23.02 -4.90 -1.17
C PRO A 74 23.33 -4.24 -2.53
N TYR A 75 22.31 -3.66 -3.16
CA TYR A 75 22.41 -3.01 -4.47
C TYR A 75 22.63 -1.51 -4.31
N VAL A 76 23.65 -0.95 -4.95
CA VAL A 76 24.07 0.45 -4.76
C VAL A 76 23.85 1.25 -6.03
N HIS A 77 23.13 2.36 -5.90
CA HIS A 77 22.85 3.27 -7.01
C HIS A 77 23.21 4.70 -6.66
N ASN A 78 23.70 5.44 -7.65
CA ASN A 78 24.00 6.86 -7.52
C ASN A 78 22.73 7.70 -7.76
N LEU A 79 22.50 8.69 -6.89
CA LEU A 79 21.51 9.75 -7.14
C LEU A 79 22.22 10.96 -7.74
N LEU A 80 21.75 11.37 -8.93
CA LEU A 80 22.32 12.49 -9.69
C LEU A 80 21.47 13.75 -9.51
N ASP A 81 22.12 14.91 -9.47
CA ASP A 81 21.43 16.20 -9.61
C ASP A 81 21.04 16.46 -11.08
N LYS A 82 20.31 17.55 -11.32
CA LYS A 82 19.91 18.00 -12.65
C LYS A 82 21.09 18.24 -13.63
N ASN A 83 22.31 18.38 -13.12
CA ASN A 83 23.52 18.63 -13.90
C ASN A 83 24.35 17.34 -14.09
N GLY A 84 23.90 16.20 -13.56
CA GLY A 84 24.60 14.91 -13.63
C GLY A 84 25.64 14.66 -12.53
N ASN A 85 25.75 15.50 -11.50
CA ASN A 85 26.67 15.28 -10.40
C ASN A 85 26.07 14.34 -9.34
N ILE A 86 26.91 13.50 -8.72
CA ILE A 86 26.48 12.57 -7.68
C ILE A 86 26.23 13.31 -6.36
N VAL A 87 24.95 13.46 -6.00
CA VAL A 87 24.50 14.06 -4.74
C VAL A 87 24.66 13.09 -3.57
N GLY A 88 24.43 11.80 -3.85
CA GLY A 88 24.52 10.73 -2.87
C GLY A 88 24.25 9.38 -3.51
N GLN A 89 24.06 8.38 -2.65
CA GLN A 89 23.80 7.00 -3.04
C GLN A 89 22.66 6.43 -2.21
N TYR A 90 21.79 5.64 -2.84
CA TYR A 90 20.87 4.78 -2.11
C TYR A 90 21.33 3.33 -2.23
N ILE A 91 21.23 2.62 -1.12
CA ILE A 91 21.67 1.24 -0.96
C ILE A 91 20.44 0.40 -0.60
N LEU A 92 20.09 -0.54 -1.47
CA LEU A 92 18.91 -1.37 -1.37
C LEU A 92 19.24 -2.73 -0.77
N ASP A 93 18.43 -3.13 0.19
CA ASP A 93 18.43 -4.43 0.83
C ASP A 93 17.02 -5.02 0.72
N ILE A 94 16.91 -6.12 -0.02
CA ILE A 94 15.65 -6.68 -0.49
C ILE A 94 15.49 -8.07 0.12
N ILE A 95 14.42 -8.23 0.90
CA ILE A 95 14.03 -9.53 1.44
C ILE A 95 12.89 -10.05 0.57
N PRO A 96 13.12 -11.13 -0.22
CA PRO A 96 12.09 -11.74 -1.05
C PRO A 96 10.95 -12.30 -0.19
N PRO A 97 9.76 -12.49 -0.76
CA PRO A 97 8.62 -12.99 0.00
C PRO A 97 8.85 -14.45 0.41
N PRO A 98 8.42 -14.85 1.62
CA PRO A 98 8.40 -16.26 1.99
C PRO A 98 7.41 -17.03 1.11
N VAL A 99 7.59 -18.35 1.03
CA VAL A 99 6.70 -19.24 0.27
C VAL A 99 5.24 -19.02 0.70
N GLY A 100 4.35 -18.79 -0.27
CA GLY A 100 2.93 -18.55 -0.02
C GLY A 100 2.57 -17.10 0.35
N SER A 101 3.52 -16.18 0.34
CA SER A 101 3.29 -14.75 0.50
C SER A 101 3.69 -13.98 -0.75
N THR A 102 3.11 -12.79 -0.93
CA THR A 102 3.55 -11.79 -1.91
C THR A 102 4.25 -10.61 -1.24
N LEU A 103 4.48 -10.69 0.08
CA LEU A 103 5.02 -9.60 0.89
C LEU A 103 6.54 -9.48 0.74
N VAL A 104 6.97 -8.49 -0.02
CA VAL A 104 8.37 -8.11 -0.18
C VAL A 104 8.72 -7.03 0.84
N THR A 105 9.88 -7.14 1.49
CA THR A 105 10.40 -6.05 2.34
C THR A 105 11.57 -5.37 1.63
N ILE A 106 11.44 -4.07 1.40
CA ILE A 106 12.43 -3.22 0.74
C ILE A 106 13.00 -2.30 1.80
N THR A 107 14.31 -2.32 1.97
CA THR A 107 14.99 -1.39 2.85
C THR A 107 15.97 -0.56 2.04
N SER A 108 15.76 0.77 1.99
CA SER A 108 16.63 1.71 1.30
C SER A 108 17.42 2.54 2.30
N THR A 109 18.75 2.58 2.15
CA THR A 109 19.65 3.40 2.96
C THR A 109 20.22 4.52 2.11
N GLY A 110 19.81 5.76 2.39
CA GLY A 110 20.32 6.96 1.74
C GLY A 110 21.60 7.48 2.42
N LYS A 111 22.64 7.72 1.62
CA LYS A 111 23.92 8.31 2.02
C LYS A 111 24.23 9.52 1.17
N ILE A 112 24.77 10.58 1.77
CA ILE A 112 25.13 11.81 1.07
C ILE A 112 26.63 11.85 0.81
N SER A 113 27.03 12.24 -0.40
CA SER A 113 28.43 12.37 -0.79
C SER A 113 29.20 13.38 0.08
N ALA A 114 28.55 14.50 0.42
CA ALA A 114 29.11 15.57 1.25
C ALA A 114 29.33 15.18 2.73
N ASN A 115 28.68 14.12 3.22
CA ASN A 115 28.87 13.63 4.60
C ASN A 115 28.60 12.11 4.67
N PRO A 116 29.59 11.27 4.36
CA PRO A 116 29.40 9.81 4.27
C PRO A 116 29.00 9.13 5.58
N ASN A 117 29.23 9.78 6.73
CA ASN A 117 28.85 9.27 8.05
C ASN A 117 27.35 9.46 8.34
N LEU A 118 26.69 10.37 7.62
CA LEU A 118 25.26 10.60 7.78
C LEU A 118 24.48 9.69 6.84
N GLN A 119 23.66 8.82 7.43
CA GLN A 119 22.77 7.94 6.69
C GLN A 119 21.36 7.94 7.27
N ARG A 120 20.38 7.64 6.43
CA ARG A 120 18.98 7.44 6.79
C ARG A 120 18.48 6.17 6.12
N LYS A 121 17.64 5.42 6.83
CA LYS A 121 17.12 4.14 6.36
C LYS A 121 15.59 4.20 6.39
N ILE A 122 14.97 3.84 5.27
CA ILE A 122 13.52 3.69 5.13
C ILE A 122 13.26 2.23 4.81
N GLN A 123 12.24 1.66 5.47
CA GLN A 123 11.79 0.32 5.20
C GLN A 123 10.32 0.35 4.80
N THR A 124 10.01 -0.28 3.68
CA THR A 124 8.66 -0.40 3.12
C THR A 124 8.36 -1.86 2.87
N LYS A 125 7.09 -2.23 3.06
CA LYS A 125 6.58 -3.55 2.70
C LYS A 125 5.59 -3.42 1.56
N LEU A 126 5.81 -4.15 0.48
CA LEU A 126 4.93 -4.19 -0.68
C LEU A 126 4.34 -5.59 -0.81
N ALA A 127 3.07 -5.66 -1.16
CA ALA A 127 2.40 -6.93 -1.44
C ALA A 127 1.41 -6.74 -2.58
N ILE A 128 1.18 -7.81 -3.34
CA ILE A 128 0.10 -7.87 -4.31
C ILE A 128 -1.21 -8.02 -3.51
N PRO A 129 -2.21 -7.14 -3.67
CA PRO A 129 -3.46 -7.23 -2.94
C PRO A 129 -4.16 -8.57 -3.21
N SER A 130 -4.57 -9.26 -2.16
CA SER A 130 -5.37 -10.48 -2.30
C SER A 130 -6.83 -10.16 -2.57
N ILE A 131 -7.46 -10.89 -3.49
CA ILE A 131 -8.92 -10.85 -3.70
C ILE A 131 -9.69 -11.37 -2.47
N ALA A 132 -9.05 -12.19 -1.63
CA ALA A 132 -9.65 -12.72 -0.41
C ALA A 132 -9.93 -11.62 0.65
N LYS A 133 -9.49 -10.38 0.41
CA LYS A 133 -9.85 -9.23 1.26
C LYS A 133 -11.29 -8.77 1.04
N TYR A 134 -11.91 -9.07 -0.10
CA TYR A 134 -13.27 -8.64 -0.42
C TYR A 134 -14.29 -9.63 0.11
N ALA A 135 -15.39 -9.13 0.67
CA ALA A 135 -16.57 -9.95 0.95
C ALA A 135 -17.26 -10.34 -0.36
N VAL A 136 -17.34 -9.40 -1.31
CA VAL A 136 -17.90 -9.63 -2.65
C VAL A 136 -17.07 -8.90 -3.71
N ILE A 137 -16.74 -9.63 -4.77
CA ILE A 137 -16.11 -9.10 -5.98
C ILE A 137 -16.86 -9.65 -7.19
N ALA A 138 -17.34 -8.79 -8.09
CA ALA A 138 -18.18 -9.20 -9.22
C ALA A 138 -17.82 -8.49 -10.53
N ASN A 139 -18.16 -9.13 -11.66
CA ASN A 139 -18.03 -8.56 -13.00
C ASN A 139 -19.41 -8.32 -13.64
N ALA A 140 -20.37 -7.80 -12.87
CA ALA A 140 -21.77 -7.64 -13.27
C ALA A 140 -22.49 -6.55 -12.45
N ALA A 141 -23.69 -6.13 -12.85
CA ALA A 141 -24.52 -5.34 -11.94
C ALA A 141 -24.94 -6.22 -10.73
N MET A 142 -24.91 -5.65 -9.53
CA MET A 142 -25.21 -6.36 -8.27
C MET A 142 -26.26 -5.63 -7.45
N ARG A 143 -27.13 -6.40 -6.80
CA ARG A 143 -28.10 -5.88 -5.83
C ARG A 143 -27.93 -6.55 -4.47
N PHE A 144 -27.89 -5.73 -3.43
CA PHE A 144 -27.97 -6.16 -2.04
C PHE A 144 -29.27 -5.62 -1.46
N GLY A 145 -30.17 -6.52 -1.06
CA GLY A 145 -31.52 -6.16 -0.62
C GLY A 145 -31.56 -5.63 0.82
N ALA A 146 -32.74 -5.12 1.21
CA ALA A 146 -33.00 -4.70 2.58
C ALA A 146 -32.77 -5.83 3.60
N GLY A 147 -32.24 -5.47 4.78
CA GLY A 147 -31.85 -6.41 5.82
C GLY A 147 -30.52 -7.12 5.58
N THR A 148 -29.83 -6.82 4.47
CA THR A 148 -28.46 -7.31 4.24
C THR A 148 -27.47 -6.49 5.05
N GLU A 149 -26.59 -7.15 5.79
CA GLU A 149 -25.49 -6.52 6.52
C GLU A 149 -24.19 -7.20 6.07
N VAL A 150 -23.21 -6.41 5.61
CA VAL A 150 -21.96 -6.94 5.04
C VAL A 150 -20.75 -6.41 5.80
N PHE A 151 -19.99 -7.34 6.35
CA PHE A 151 -18.68 -7.12 6.94
C PHE A 151 -17.60 -7.49 5.93
N GLY A 152 -17.04 -6.47 5.29
CA GLY A 152 -15.95 -6.59 4.33
C GLY A 152 -16.15 -5.74 3.08
N PRO A 153 -15.06 -5.32 2.41
CA PRO A 153 -15.13 -4.53 1.18
C PRO A 153 -15.94 -5.19 0.07
N ILE A 154 -16.66 -4.39 -0.71
CA ILE A 154 -17.44 -4.82 -1.86
C ILE A 154 -16.92 -4.11 -3.12
N HIS A 155 -16.76 -4.85 -4.20
CA HIS A 155 -16.43 -4.30 -5.50
C HIS A 155 -17.25 -4.94 -6.62
N SER A 156 -17.66 -4.14 -7.61
CA SER A 156 -18.14 -4.66 -8.87
C SER A 156 -17.63 -3.84 -10.07
N ASN A 157 -17.29 -4.53 -11.15
CA ASN A 157 -17.03 -3.86 -12.43
C ASN A 157 -18.31 -3.29 -13.06
N GLY A 158 -19.48 -3.76 -12.61
CA GLY A 158 -20.78 -3.18 -12.95
C GLY A 158 -21.31 -2.26 -11.84
N GLY A 159 -22.58 -1.87 -11.96
CA GLY A 159 -23.26 -1.08 -10.95
C GLY A 159 -23.62 -1.86 -9.69
N ILE A 160 -23.80 -1.15 -8.58
CA ILE A 160 -24.21 -1.73 -7.30
C ILE A 160 -25.38 -0.92 -6.73
N ARG A 161 -26.51 -1.61 -6.55
CA ARG A 161 -27.60 -1.15 -5.69
C ARG A 161 -27.45 -1.79 -4.32
N PHE A 162 -27.30 -0.97 -3.29
CA PHE A 162 -27.09 -1.45 -1.92
C PHE A 162 -28.17 -0.90 -0.99
N ASP A 163 -29.17 -1.72 -0.67
CA ASP A 163 -30.31 -1.37 0.18
C ASP A 163 -30.17 -1.89 1.63
N GLY A 164 -28.96 -2.27 2.03
CA GLY A 164 -28.63 -2.82 3.36
C GLY A 164 -27.71 -1.92 4.20
N LEU A 165 -26.89 -2.51 5.07
CA LEU A 165 -25.82 -1.85 5.82
C LEU A 165 -24.44 -2.40 5.42
N ALA A 166 -23.54 -1.52 4.99
CA ALA A 166 -22.15 -1.85 4.63
C ALA A 166 -21.18 -1.19 5.61
N HIS A 167 -20.43 -2.03 6.35
CA HIS A 167 -19.42 -1.56 7.30
C HIS A 167 -18.09 -1.15 6.64
N ASN A 168 -17.89 -1.54 5.39
CA ASN A 168 -16.66 -1.29 4.64
C ASN A 168 -16.95 -0.63 3.30
N LEU A 169 -15.88 -0.21 2.63
CA LEU A 169 -15.98 0.53 1.38
C LEU A 169 -16.69 -0.29 0.30
N VAL A 170 -17.70 0.32 -0.33
CA VAL A 170 -18.40 -0.22 -1.50
C VAL A 170 -17.93 0.52 -2.75
N THR A 171 -17.47 -0.21 -3.76
CA THR A 171 -16.83 0.38 -4.94
C THR A 171 -17.39 -0.16 -6.25
N SER A 172 -17.49 0.71 -7.25
CA SER A 172 -17.92 0.33 -8.60
C SER A 172 -17.00 0.93 -9.66
N SER A 173 -16.80 0.20 -10.76
CA SER A 173 -16.01 0.70 -11.89
C SER A 173 -16.74 1.65 -12.81
N VAL A 174 -18.07 1.63 -12.79
CA VAL A 174 -18.90 2.52 -13.61
C VAL A 174 -19.25 3.77 -12.82
N SER A 175 -19.34 4.92 -13.49
CA SER A 175 -19.79 6.16 -12.86
C SER A 175 -21.31 6.14 -12.62
N SER A 176 -22.04 5.56 -13.58
CA SER A 176 -23.48 5.37 -13.56
C SER A 176 -23.88 4.18 -14.42
N TYR A 177 -25.06 3.61 -14.17
CA TYR A 177 -25.60 2.49 -14.92
C TYR A 177 -27.13 2.47 -14.87
N ASP A 178 -27.74 1.70 -15.77
CA ASP A 178 -29.17 1.40 -15.75
C ASP A 178 -29.41 0.26 -14.74
N ASP A 179 -29.97 0.55 -13.55
CA ASP A 179 -30.29 -0.49 -12.57
C ASP A 179 -31.46 -1.34 -13.10
N PRO A 180 -31.27 -2.66 -13.34
CA PRO A 180 -32.32 -3.50 -13.90
C PRO A 180 -33.59 -3.55 -13.03
N ASP A 181 -33.46 -3.25 -11.74
CA ASP A 181 -34.53 -3.26 -10.75
C ASP A 181 -35.11 -1.85 -10.46
N HIS A 182 -34.79 -0.88 -11.31
CA HIS A 182 -35.33 0.48 -11.27
C HIS A 182 -35.87 0.86 -12.64
N THR A 183 -36.97 1.62 -12.65
CA THR A 183 -37.53 2.19 -13.87
C THR A 183 -37.20 3.67 -13.88
N GLY A 184 -36.44 4.16 -14.87
CA GLY A 184 -36.14 5.58 -14.97
C GLY A 184 -34.84 5.87 -15.70
N GLY A 185 -34.14 6.92 -15.25
CA GLY A 185 -32.80 7.23 -15.72
C GLY A 185 -31.73 6.47 -14.95
N ASN A 186 -30.52 6.44 -15.51
CA ASN A 186 -29.36 5.80 -14.90
C ASN A 186 -29.12 6.29 -13.47
N GLU A 187 -28.71 5.39 -12.59
CA GLU A 187 -28.29 5.67 -11.23
C GLU A 187 -26.77 5.70 -11.10
N PHE A 188 -26.27 6.19 -9.97
CA PHE A 188 -24.84 6.15 -9.66
C PHE A 188 -24.32 4.71 -9.63
N GLY A 189 -23.03 4.54 -9.97
CA GLY A 189 -22.35 3.23 -9.95
C GLY A 189 -22.44 2.51 -8.60
N VAL A 190 -22.53 3.26 -7.50
CA VAL A 190 -23.00 2.74 -6.21
C VAL A 190 -24.10 3.64 -5.66
N HIS A 191 -25.32 3.11 -5.53
CA HIS A 191 -26.47 3.85 -5.02
C HIS A 191 -27.32 3.03 -4.04
N THR A 192 -28.25 3.70 -3.38
CA THR A 192 -29.22 3.06 -2.49
C THR A 192 -30.61 3.64 -2.68
N HIS A 193 -31.63 2.80 -2.52
CA HIS A 193 -33.04 3.19 -2.45
C HIS A 193 -33.57 3.25 -1.01
N VAL A 194 -32.72 3.03 -0.02
CA VAL A 194 -33.07 3.29 1.39
C VAL A 194 -33.40 4.77 1.56
N SER A 195 -34.58 5.06 2.12
CA SER A 195 -35.08 6.43 2.21
C SER A 195 -34.16 7.35 3.04
N PRO A 196 -33.83 8.56 2.54
CA PRO A 196 -34.22 9.09 1.22
C PRO A 196 -33.45 8.40 0.10
N THR A 197 -34.15 7.96 -0.96
CA THR A 197 -33.51 7.42 -2.17
C THR A 197 -32.46 8.39 -2.70
N ASP A 198 -31.33 7.86 -3.15
CA ASP A 198 -30.32 8.70 -3.78
C ASP A 198 -30.86 9.40 -5.03
N PRO A 199 -30.42 10.65 -5.32
CA PRO A 199 -30.80 11.32 -6.55
C PRO A 199 -30.15 10.65 -7.76
N LEU A 200 -30.65 10.98 -8.95
CA LEU A 200 -30.04 10.51 -10.19
C LEU A 200 -28.86 11.42 -10.61
N PRO A 201 -27.78 10.87 -11.19
CA PRO A 201 -26.77 11.64 -11.92
C PRO A 201 -27.40 12.63 -12.93
N PRO A 202 -26.82 13.82 -13.13
CA PRO A 202 -25.51 14.28 -12.66
C PRO A 202 -25.56 15.03 -11.31
N ALA A 203 -26.57 14.77 -10.47
CA ALA A 203 -26.62 15.35 -9.14
C ALA A 203 -25.35 15.02 -8.32
N GLN A 204 -25.07 15.80 -7.29
CA GLN A 204 -23.98 15.48 -6.38
C GLN A 204 -24.31 14.20 -5.60
N VAL A 205 -23.33 13.29 -5.50
CA VAL A 205 -23.46 12.07 -4.71
C VAL A 205 -23.66 12.43 -3.23
N PRO A 206 -24.79 12.05 -2.60
CA PRO A 206 -25.00 12.34 -1.20
C PRO A 206 -24.10 11.47 -0.32
N SER A 207 -23.68 12.02 0.82
CA SER A 207 -23.07 11.24 1.89
C SER A 207 -24.16 10.43 2.59
N ARG A 208 -23.97 9.12 2.65
CA ARG A 208 -24.95 8.15 3.17
C ARG A 208 -24.33 7.20 4.19
N PRO A 209 -23.79 7.72 5.33
CA PRO A 209 -23.18 6.88 6.36
C PRO A 209 -24.19 5.95 7.06
N ASP A 210 -25.49 6.18 6.88
CA ASP A 210 -26.58 5.30 7.30
C ASP A 210 -26.62 3.97 6.54
N VAL A 211 -26.07 3.92 5.32
CA VAL A 211 -26.00 2.71 4.47
C VAL A 211 -24.55 2.30 4.23
N PHE A 212 -23.65 3.27 4.05
CA PHE A 212 -22.24 3.08 3.73
C PHE A 212 -21.37 3.69 4.84
N GLU A 213 -21.18 2.98 5.94
CA GLU A 213 -20.47 3.52 7.12
C GLU A 213 -19.04 3.98 6.80
N ALA A 214 -18.32 3.20 5.99
CA ALA A 214 -16.99 3.53 5.50
C ALA A 214 -16.99 4.28 4.15
N GLY A 215 -18.18 4.62 3.63
CA GLY A 215 -18.37 5.33 2.38
C GLY A 215 -18.40 4.44 1.14
N ARG A 216 -18.46 5.13 -0.01
CA ARG A 216 -18.55 4.53 -1.35
C ARG A 216 -17.69 5.30 -2.35
N GLN A 217 -17.14 4.61 -3.34
CA GLN A 217 -16.28 5.21 -4.37
C GLN A 217 -16.59 4.66 -5.76
N PHE A 218 -16.80 5.56 -6.71
CA PHE A 218 -17.07 5.24 -8.11
C PHE A 218 -16.89 6.51 -8.96
N PRO A 219 -16.43 6.39 -10.21
CA PRO A 219 -15.82 5.19 -10.79
C PRO A 219 -14.43 4.93 -10.20
N VAL A 220 -14.06 3.65 -10.05
CA VAL A 220 -12.68 3.21 -9.76
C VAL A 220 -12.20 2.21 -10.83
N PRO A 221 -10.90 1.91 -10.98
CA PRO A 221 -10.44 0.92 -11.94
C PRO A 221 -11.14 -0.45 -11.79
N ALA A 222 -11.37 -1.13 -12.90
CA ALA A 222 -11.97 -2.46 -12.94
C ALA A 222 -11.00 -3.54 -12.45
N VAL A 223 -11.56 -4.56 -11.79
CA VAL A 223 -10.86 -5.81 -11.47
C VAL A 223 -10.72 -6.64 -12.74
N ASP A 224 -9.52 -7.13 -13.01
CA ASP A 224 -9.24 -7.96 -14.18
C ASP A 224 -9.63 -9.44 -13.95
N PHE A 225 -10.89 -9.76 -14.27
CA PHE A 225 -11.38 -11.14 -14.22
C PHE A 225 -10.77 -12.06 -15.28
N ALA A 226 -10.28 -11.51 -16.39
CA ALA A 226 -9.59 -12.29 -17.42
C ALA A 226 -8.22 -12.75 -16.90
N GLY A 227 -7.48 -11.82 -16.29
CA GLY A 227 -6.24 -12.11 -15.55
C GLY A 227 -6.45 -13.16 -14.47
N LEU A 228 -7.50 -13.02 -13.63
CA LEU A 228 -7.84 -14.03 -12.62
C LEU A 228 -8.09 -15.43 -13.22
N THR A 229 -8.77 -15.49 -14.36
CA THR A 229 -9.03 -16.76 -15.05
C THR A 229 -7.74 -17.37 -15.59
N ALA A 230 -6.85 -16.55 -16.13
CA ALA A 230 -5.53 -16.98 -16.60
C ALA A 230 -4.66 -17.48 -15.43
N ASP A 231 -4.64 -16.77 -14.30
CA ASP A 231 -3.91 -17.17 -13.10
C ASP A 231 -4.42 -18.49 -12.54
N LEU A 232 -5.75 -18.71 -12.48
CA LEU A 232 -6.33 -19.99 -12.05
C LEU A 232 -5.97 -21.14 -13.01
N ALA A 233 -5.91 -20.87 -14.32
CA ALA A 233 -5.46 -21.85 -15.30
C ALA A 233 -3.98 -22.19 -15.11
N GLN A 234 -3.13 -21.19 -14.83
CA GLN A 234 -1.71 -21.40 -14.53
C GLN A 234 -1.54 -22.18 -13.21
N MET A 235 -2.27 -21.83 -12.15
CA MET A 235 -2.25 -22.57 -10.89
C MET A 235 -2.60 -24.05 -11.08
N LYS A 236 -3.57 -24.36 -11.95
CA LYS A 236 -3.90 -25.74 -12.32
C LYS A 236 -2.72 -26.43 -13.03
N ALA A 237 -2.11 -25.77 -14.02
CA ALA A 237 -0.98 -26.31 -14.77
C ALA A 237 0.22 -26.59 -13.85
N ASP A 238 0.53 -25.68 -12.93
CA ASP A 238 1.60 -25.83 -11.95
C ASP A 238 1.32 -26.99 -11.00
N ALA A 239 0.08 -27.10 -10.51
CA ALA A 239 -0.36 -28.20 -9.66
C ALA A 239 -0.28 -29.56 -10.36
N GLN A 240 -0.50 -29.61 -11.67
CA GLN A 240 -0.36 -30.82 -12.49
C GLN A 240 1.11 -31.18 -12.75
N THR A 241 1.97 -30.17 -12.92
CA THR A 241 3.37 -30.36 -13.27
C THR A 241 4.19 -30.81 -12.06
N ASN A 242 4.14 -30.05 -10.95
CA ASN A 242 5.01 -30.26 -9.78
C ASN A 242 4.26 -30.17 -8.44
N GLY A 243 2.93 -30.14 -8.45
CA GLY A 243 2.11 -30.00 -7.24
C GLY A 243 1.18 -31.17 -6.96
N LYS A 244 0.02 -30.87 -6.35
CA LYS A 244 -1.05 -31.83 -6.09
C LYS A 244 -2.32 -31.39 -6.82
N TYR A 245 -2.56 -31.98 -7.99
CA TYR A 245 -3.79 -31.80 -8.74
C TYR A 245 -4.77 -32.95 -8.48
N PHE A 246 -5.99 -32.63 -8.03
CA PHE A 246 -7.07 -33.60 -7.90
C PHE A 246 -8.18 -33.23 -8.88
N ALA A 247 -8.41 -34.09 -9.87
CA ALA A 247 -9.53 -33.96 -10.79
C ALA A 247 -10.88 -34.14 -10.06
N GLY A 248 -11.99 -33.91 -10.77
CA GLY A 248 -13.33 -34.12 -10.24
C GLY A 248 -13.46 -35.46 -9.49
N SER A 249 -14.02 -35.43 -8.30
CA SER A 249 -14.03 -36.58 -7.38
C SER A 249 -14.82 -37.78 -7.92
N GLY A 250 -15.73 -37.59 -8.89
CA GLY A 250 -16.66 -38.65 -9.32
C GLY A 250 -17.64 -39.12 -8.24
N GLY A 251 -17.63 -38.49 -7.06
CA GLY A 251 -18.59 -38.68 -5.98
C GLY A 251 -19.18 -37.33 -5.55
N LEU A 252 -19.47 -37.17 -4.26
CA LEU A 252 -20.06 -35.94 -3.71
C LEU A 252 -19.03 -34.84 -3.44
N GLY A 253 -17.73 -35.14 -3.58
CA GLY A 253 -16.65 -34.18 -3.34
C GLY A 253 -15.43 -34.82 -2.68
N TYR A 254 -14.55 -33.97 -2.18
CA TYR A 254 -13.41 -34.37 -1.36
C TYR A 254 -13.58 -33.85 0.07
N ARG A 255 -13.20 -34.67 1.04
CA ARG A 255 -12.94 -34.26 2.42
C ARG A 255 -11.44 -34.09 2.59
N ILE A 256 -11.01 -32.87 2.88
CA ILE A 256 -9.62 -32.53 3.15
C ILE A 256 -9.45 -32.43 4.67
N VAL A 257 -8.46 -33.14 5.22
CA VAL A 257 -8.07 -33.01 6.63
C VAL A 257 -6.67 -32.42 6.68
N LEU A 258 -6.58 -31.15 7.08
CA LEU A 258 -5.33 -30.44 7.24
C LEU A 258 -4.61 -30.94 8.51
N LYS A 259 -3.31 -31.20 8.41
CA LYS A 259 -2.46 -31.61 9.52
C LYS A 259 -1.60 -30.43 9.99
N THR A 260 -0.99 -30.57 11.17
CA THR A 260 -0.13 -29.54 11.79
C THR A 260 1.31 -29.54 11.28
N ASN A 261 1.58 -30.26 10.19
CA ASN A 261 2.92 -30.42 9.60
C ASN A 261 2.92 -30.06 8.11
N ASP A 262 2.06 -29.13 7.70
CA ASP A 262 1.91 -28.64 6.32
C ASP A 262 1.59 -29.75 5.29
N THR A 263 0.95 -30.83 5.75
CA THR A 263 0.40 -31.88 4.90
C THR A 263 -1.09 -32.03 5.11
N PHE A 264 -1.75 -32.80 4.25
CA PHE A 264 -3.18 -33.09 4.36
C PHE A 264 -3.48 -34.52 3.97
N ASP A 265 -4.57 -35.06 4.51
CA ASP A 265 -5.21 -36.25 3.98
C ASP A 265 -6.37 -35.87 3.07
N LEU A 266 -6.54 -36.61 1.99
CA LEU A 266 -7.63 -36.43 1.04
C LEU A 266 -8.48 -37.70 0.97
N TYR A 267 -9.77 -37.56 1.26
CA TYR A 267 -10.75 -38.63 1.16
C TYR A 267 -11.81 -38.30 0.12
N ARG A 268 -12.16 -39.27 -0.72
CA ARG A 268 -13.32 -39.14 -1.62
C ARG A 268 -14.60 -39.37 -0.82
N VAL A 269 -15.57 -38.47 -0.98
CA VAL A 269 -16.88 -38.59 -0.32
C VAL A 269 -17.85 -39.32 -1.24
N ASN A 270 -18.28 -40.52 -0.82
CA ASN A 270 -19.24 -41.34 -1.59
C ASN A 270 -20.67 -41.24 -1.05
N SER A 271 -20.85 -40.89 0.23
CA SER A 271 -22.15 -40.77 0.89
C SER A 271 -22.11 -39.74 2.01
N LEU A 272 -23.25 -39.13 2.32
CA LEU A 272 -23.45 -38.24 3.47
C LEU A 272 -24.32 -38.95 4.52
N VAL A 273 -24.08 -38.65 5.79
CA VAL A 273 -24.94 -39.07 6.90
C VAL A 273 -25.75 -37.85 7.32
N SER A 274 -27.04 -38.01 7.57
CA SER A 274 -27.88 -36.93 8.10
C SER A 274 -27.30 -36.41 9.42
N PRO A 275 -27.29 -35.09 9.66
CA PRO A 275 -26.91 -34.56 10.96
C PRO A 275 -27.82 -35.15 12.05
N PRO A 276 -27.28 -35.50 13.24
CA PRO A 276 -28.09 -35.98 14.34
C PRO A 276 -29.13 -34.90 14.73
N SER A 277 -30.36 -35.35 14.94
CA SER A 277 -31.50 -34.53 15.41
C SER A 277 -31.28 -33.97 16.81
#